data_AF-A0A096B385-F1
#
_entry.id   AF-A0A096B385-F1
#
_cell.length_a   1.000
_cell.length_b   1.000
_cell.length_c   1.000
_cell.angle_alpha   90.00
_cell.angle_beta   90.00
_cell.angle_gamma   90.00
#
_symmetry.space_group_name_H-M   'P 1'
#
loop_
_entity.id
_entity.type
_entity.pdbx_description
1 polymer ?
#
loop_
_entity_poly.entity_id
_entity_poly.type
_entity_poly.pdbx_seq_one_letter_code
_entity_poly.pdbx_strand_id
1 'polypeptide(L)'
;MAKIVKKSPAPLYLAAAVWAAWAVLAPLYAWWHFALAAAVSAVAWLGGRKLFPDKVLILPDPEPAPEPEPEPEHAAPEDPLAVERARALAELRRLDENIEDAKLSAQIVHMEEVTGKIFDIVAGQPAKLPQLRRFLNYYLPTTLKLLNAYDRMGAAGVEGANIDGTMGRIDAMMDKVVEAFDKQLDALFADEALDISTDITVLEQMLAQEGLGGMQMGQS
;
A
#
# COMPACT_ATOMS: atom_id res chain seq x y z
N MET A 1 -2.31 -7.03 -42.70
CA MET A 1 -1.51 -8.28 -42.81
C MET A 1 -0.06 -7.97 -42.48
N ALA A 2 0.40 -8.27 -41.25
CA ALA A 2 1.79 -8.05 -40.87
C ALA A 2 2.53 -9.40 -40.85
N LYS A 3 3.41 -9.61 -41.82
CA LYS A 3 4.20 -10.84 -41.98
C LYS A 3 5.51 -10.67 -41.19
N ILE A 4 5.61 -11.26 -40.00
CA ILE A 4 6.85 -11.22 -39.22
C ILE A 4 7.66 -12.49 -39.52
N VAL A 5 8.75 -12.34 -40.26
CA VAL A 5 9.68 -13.42 -40.63
C VAL A 5 10.83 -13.45 -39.63
N LYS A 6 10.89 -14.46 -38.75
CA LYS A 6 12.11 -14.73 -37.94
C LYS A 6 13.08 -15.58 -38.76
N LYS A 7 14.23 -15.01 -39.13
CA LYS A 7 15.29 -15.71 -39.87
C LYS A 7 16.09 -16.61 -38.93
N SER A 8 16.33 -17.86 -39.35
CA SER A 8 17.12 -18.82 -38.56
C SER A 8 18.62 -18.45 -38.53
N PRO A 9 19.30 -18.54 -37.37
CA PRO A 9 20.74 -18.31 -37.24
C PRO A 9 21.60 -19.53 -37.64
N ALA A 10 20.98 -20.67 -37.96
CA ALA A 10 21.65 -21.92 -38.37
C ALA A 10 22.76 -21.78 -39.43
N PRO A 11 22.62 -20.96 -40.50
CA PRO A 11 23.68 -20.85 -41.50
C PRO A 11 24.93 -20.11 -40.98
N LEU A 12 24.81 -19.27 -39.95
CA LEU A 12 25.97 -18.63 -39.31
C LEU A 12 26.82 -19.63 -38.53
N TYR A 13 26.19 -20.59 -37.85
CA TYR A 13 26.91 -21.63 -37.12
C TYR A 13 27.65 -22.60 -38.04
N LEU A 14 27.09 -22.92 -39.22
CA LEU A 14 27.78 -23.71 -40.24
C LEU A 14 29.03 -22.99 -40.77
N ALA A 15 28.92 -21.69 -41.05
CA ALA A 15 30.05 -20.89 -41.48
C ALA A 15 31.18 -20.87 -40.43
N ALA A 16 30.83 -20.73 -39.15
CA ALA A 16 31.78 -20.78 -38.04
C ALA A 16 32.46 -22.15 -37.89
N ALA A 17 31.72 -23.25 -38.04
CA ALA A 17 32.27 -24.60 -37.96
C ALA A 17 33.31 -24.89 -39.06
N VAL A 18 33.10 -24.36 -40.27
CA VAL A 18 34.08 -24.47 -41.38
C VAL A 18 35.40 -23.80 -41.02
N TRP A 19 35.35 -22.62 -40.40
CA TRP A 19 36.56 -21.92 -39.94
C TRP A 19 37.30 -22.69 -38.85
N ALA A 20 36.57 -23.26 -37.89
CA ALA A 20 37.18 -24.09 -36.85
C ALA A 20 37.87 -25.34 -37.42
N ALA A 21 37.23 -26.04 -38.37
CA ALA A 21 37.81 -27.21 -39.02
C ALA A 21 39.04 -26.87 -39.87
N TRP A 22 38.99 -25.75 -40.60
CA TRP A 22 40.12 -25.29 -41.41
C TRP A 22 41.35 -24.95 -40.57
N ALA A 23 41.12 -24.35 -39.39
CA ALA A 23 42.22 -24.00 -38.48
C ALA A 23 42.98 -25.20 -37.93
N VAL A 24 42.33 -26.37 -37.82
CA VAL A 24 42.93 -27.59 -37.28
C VAL A 24 43.59 -28.44 -38.38
N LEU A 25 43.01 -28.48 -39.57
CA LEU A 25 43.36 -29.47 -40.60
C LEU A 25 44.15 -28.89 -41.78
N ALA A 26 44.17 -27.57 -41.98
CA ALA A 26 44.71 -26.95 -43.18
C ALA A 26 45.84 -25.93 -42.91
N PRO A 27 46.74 -25.72 -43.88
CA PRO A 27 47.76 -24.67 -43.88
C PRO A 27 47.24 -23.26 -43.55
N LEU A 28 47.83 -22.58 -42.57
CA LEU A 28 47.47 -21.19 -42.19
C LEU A 28 48.59 -20.16 -42.40
N TYR A 29 49.69 -20.55 -43.05
CA TYR A 29 50.91 -19.75 -43.11
C TYR A 29 50.93 -18.67 -44.20
N ALA A 30 50.06 -18.78 -45.21
CA ALA A 30 49.95 -17.82 -46.30
C ALA A 30 48.56 -17.18 -46.36
N TRP A 31 48.51 -15.88 -46.66
CA TRP A 31 47.28 -15.07 -46.67
C TRP A 31 46.21 -15.61 -47.64
N TRP A 32 46.60 -16.30 -48.73
CA TRP A 32 45.66 -16.90 -49.67
C TRP A 32 44.88 -18.09 -49.10
N HIS A 33 45.37 -18.76 -48.06
CA HIS A 33 44.62 -19.84 -47.40
C HIS A 33 43.36 -19.30 -46.70
N PHE A 34 43.44 -18.09 -46.14
CA PHE A 34 42.28 -17.42 -45.56
C PHE A 34 41.26 -17.01 -46.63
N ALA A 35 41.72 -16.60 -47.81
CA ALA A 35 40.84 -16.32 -48.94
C ALA A 35 40.10 -17.59 -49.42
N LEU A 36 40.80 -18.74 -49.43
CA LEU A 36 40.22 -20.03 -49.81
C LEU A 36 39.21 -20.55 -48.76
N ALA A 37 39.53 -20.41 -47.47
CA ALA A 37 38.61 -20.74 -46.38
C ALA A 37 37.34 -19.88 -46.41
N ALA A 38 37.48 -18.57 -46.70
CA ALA A 38 36.35 -17.66 -46.86
C ALA A 38 35.44 -18.07 -48.04
N ALA A 39 36.02 -18.50 -49.17
CA ALA A 39 35.27 -18.98 -50.31
C ALA A 39 34.48 -20.27 -49.99
N VAL A 40 35.11 -21.23 -49.30
CA VAL A 40 34.45 -22.48 -48.87
C VAL A 40 33.34 -22.21 -47.86
N SER A 41 33.55 -21.28 -46.92
CA SER A 41 32.53 -20.85 -45.95
C SER A 41 31.31 -20.21 -46.64
N ALA A 42 31.53 -19.39 -47.67
CA ALA A 42 30.45 -18.80 -48.45
C ALA A 42 29.62 -19.86 -49.20
N VAL A 43 30.27 -20.89 -49.75
CA VAL A 43 29.58 -22.03 -50.39
C VAL A 43 28.79 -22.84 -49.37
N ALA A 44 29.35 -23.10 -48.18
CA ALA A 44 28.66 -23.80 -47.10
C ALA A 44 27.44 -23.01 -46.57
N TRP A 45 27.56 -21.68 -46.46
CA TRP A 45 26.47 -20.79 -46.07
C TRP A 45 25.33 -20.77 -47.10
N LEU A 46 25.67 -20.67 -48.39
CA LEU A 46 24.69 -20.73 -49.49
C LEU A 46 24.02 -22.10 -49.60
N GLY A 47 24.77 -23.19 -49.41
CA GLY A 47 24.24 -24.56 -49.40
C GLY A 47 23.35 -24.85 -48.20
N GLY A 48 23.75 -24.41 -47.00
CA GLY A 48 22.96 -24.55 -45.78
C GLY A 48 21.62 -23.82 -45.85
N ARG A 49 21.59 -22.67 -46.53
CA ARG A 49 20.35 -21.91 -46.76
C ARG A 49 19.34 -22.63 -47.66
N LYS A 50 19.79 -23.59 -48.49
CA LYS A 50 18.94 -24.40 -49.38
C LYS A 50 18.44 -25.70 -48.72
N LEU A 51 19.20 -26.24 -47.76
CA LEU A 51 18.88 -27.50 -47.06
C LEU A 51 17.91 -27.34 -45.88
N PHE A 52 17.74 -26.13 -45.34
CA PHE A 52 16.79 -25.84 -44.25
C PHE A 52 15.74 -24.82 -44.70
N PRO A 53 14.64 -25.25 -45.36
CA PRO A 53 13.57 -24.32 -45.72
C PRO A 53 12.81 -23.84 -44.46
N ASP A 54 12.52 -22.54 -44.42
CA ASP A 54 11.82 -21.87 -43.31
C ASP A 54 10.45 -22.52 -43.07
N LYS A 55 10.25 -23.11 -41.89
CA LYS A 55 8.95 -23.66 -41.48
C LYS A 55 7.99 -22.51 -41.19
N VAL A 56 6.94 -22.41 -42.00
CA VAL A 56 5.80 -21.51 -41.79
C VAL A 56 4.84 -22.17 -40.80
N LEU A 57 4.83 -21.71 -39.56
CA LEU A 57 3.78 -22.02 -38.59
C LEU A 57 2.57 -21.15 -38.92
N ILE A 58 1.53 -21.76 -39.51
CA ILE A 58 0.21 -21.14 -39.61
C ILE A 58 -0.47 -21.40 -38.27
N LEU A 59 -0.56 -20.36 -37.45
CA LEU A 59 -1.38 -20.37 -36.24
C LEU A 59 -2.84 -20.28 -36.71
N PRO A 60 -3.76 -21.17 -36.28
CA PRO A 60 -5.20 -20.92 -36.42
C PRO A 60 -5.51 -19.57 -35.80
N ASP A 61 -6.40 -18.80 -36.42
CA ASP A 61 -6.79 -17.46 -35.97
C ASP A 61 -7.04 -17.51 -34.46
N PRO A 62 -6.38 -16.69 -33.64
CA PRO A 62 -6.74 -16.60 -32.24
C PRO A 62 -8.23 -16.23 -32.21
N GLU A 63 -9.02 -16.93 -31.39
CA GLU A 63 -10.33 -16.39 -30.99
C GLU A 63 -10.13 -14.90 -30.70
N PRO A 64 -11.03 -14.03 -31.18
CA PRO A 64 -10.87 -12.60 -31.01
C PRO A 64 -10.59 -12.38 -29.53
N ALA A 65 -9.38 -11.88 -29.24
CA ALA A 65 -8.99 -11.58 -27.89
C ALA A 65 -10.15 -10.79 -27.28
N PRO A 66 -10.65 -11.15 -26.09
CA PRO A 66 -11.66 -10.33 -25.44
C PRO A 66 -11.16 -8.89 -25.53
N GLU A 67 -12.05 -7.99 -25.98
CA GLU A 67 -11.75 -6.56 -26.01
C GLU A 67 -11.02 -6.23 -24.71
N PRO A 68 -9.92 -5.44 -24.75
CA PRO A 68 -9.19 -5.12 -23.54
C PRO A 68 -10.24 -4.71 -22.52
N GLU A 69 -10.36 -5.50 -21.44
CA GLU A 69 -11.18 -5.09 -20.31
C GLU A 69 -10.78 -3.65 -20.06
N PRO A 70 -11.73 -2.71 -19.97
CA PRO A 70 -11.38 -1.35 -19.64
C PRO A 70 -10.44 -1.45 -18.44
N GLU A 71 -9.20 -0.96 -18.58
CA GLU A 71 -8.28 -0.83 -17.44
C GLU A 71 -9.15 -0.37 -16.29
N PRO A 72 -9.16 -1.08 -15.14
CA PRO A 72 -10.11 -0.79 -14.07
C PRO A 72 -10.07 0.70 -13.88
N GLU A 73 -11.17 1.33 -14.31
CA GLU A 73 -11.34 2.76 -14.50
C GLU A 73 -10.62 3.39 -13.33
N HIS A 74 -9.44 4.00 -13.57
CA HIS A 74 -8.49 4.35 -12.51
C HIS A 74 -9.29 4.85 -11.33
N ALA A 75 -9.50 3.99 -10.34
CA ALA A 75 -10.30 4.34 -9.19
C ALA A 75 -9.58 5.58 -8.68
N ALA A 76 -10.28 6.72 -8.67
CA ALA A 76 -9.69 8.01 -8.34
C ALA A 76 -8.74 7.77 -7.17
N PRO A 77 -7.44 8.17 -7.27
CA PRO A 77 -6.41 7.71 -6.35
C PRO A 77 -6.96 7.76 -4.95
N GLU A 78 -7.18 6.58 -4.35
CA GLU A 78 -7.89 6.49 -3.08
C GLU A 78 -7.16 7.41 -2.11
N ASP A 79 -7.90 8.33 -1.47
CA ASP A 79 -7.32 9.25 -0.51
C ASP A 79 -6.50 8.42 0.49
N PRO A 80 -5.17 8.59 0.58
CA PRO A 80 -4.33 7.79 1.47
C PRO A 80 -4.85 7.81 2.91
N LEU A 81 -5.48 8.91 3.32
CA LEU A 81 -6.09 9.06 4.64
C LEU A 81 -7.34 8.17 4.79
N ALA A 82 -8.15 8.03 3.74
CA ALA A 82 -9.32 7.15 3.75
C ALA A 82 -8.92 5.66 3.81
N VAL A 83 -7.85 5.28 3.12
CA VAL A 83 -7.29 3.92 3.21
C VAL A 83 -6.75 3.64 4.60
N GLU A 84 -6.01 4.59 5.18
CA GLU A 84 -5.49 4.47 6.55
C GLU A 84 -6.62 4.40 7.58
N ARG A 85 -7.67 5.21 7.42
CA ARG A 85 -8.89 5.15 8.22
C ARG A 85 -9.50 3.76 8.17
N ALA A 86 -9.80 3.25 6.97
CA ALA A 86 -10.45 1.95 6.81
C ALA A 86 -9.62 0.83 7.45
N ARG A 87 -8.31 0.87 7.26
CA ARG A 87 -7.37 -0.08 7.87
C ARG A 87 -7.39 -0.01 9.40
N ALA A 88 -7.32 1.18 9.97
CA ALA A 88 -7.28 1.36 11.43
C ALA A 88 -8.57 0.90 12.10
N LEU A 89 -9.72 1.29 11.55
CA LEU A 89 -11.03 0.90 12.09
C LEU A 89 -11.26 -0.61 11.96
N ALA A 90 -10.89 -1.21 10.82
CA ALA A 90 -10.98 -2.65 10.64
C ALA A 90 -10.09 -3.42 11.64
N GLU A 91 -8.90 -2.92 11.94
CA GLU A 91 -8.01 -3.55 12.91
C GLU A 91 -8.53 -3.43 14.34
N LEU A 92 -9.11 -2.28 14.72
CA LEU A 92 -9.77 -2.14 16.02
C LEU A 92 -10.94 -3.11 16.16
N ARG A 93 -11.81 -3.19 15.15
CA ARG A 93 -12.92 -4.14 15.14
C ARG A 93 -12.46 -5.59 15.25
N ARG A 94 -11.40 -5.97 14.53
CA ARG A 94 -10.81 -7.31 14.64
C ARG A 94 -10.28 -7.60 16.05
N LEU A 95 -9.67 -6.61 16.70
CA LEU A 95 -9.15 -6.75 18.06
C LEU A 95 -10.29 -6.88 19.07
N ASP A 96 -11.39 -6.14 18.90
CA ASP A 96 -12.60 -6.30 19.70
C ASP A 96 -13.19 -7.72 19.57
N GLU A 97 -13.30 -8.23 18.35
CA GLU A 97 -13.83 -9.58 18.08
C GLU A 97 -12.96 -10.70 18.67
N ASN A 98 -11.65 -10.48 18.83
CA ASN A 98 -10.70 -11.50 19.30
C ASN A 98 -10.44 -11.44 20.82
N ILE A 99 -10.55 -10.27 21.44
CA ILE A 99 -10.22 -10.10 22.85
C ILE A 99 -11.45 -10.40 23.71
N GLU A 100 -11.36 -11.46 24.51
CA GLU A 100 -12.46 -11.91 25.39
C GLU A 100 -12.67 -11.02 26.64
N ASP A 101 -11.68 -10.21 27.01
CA ASP A 101 -11.77 -9.30 28.16
C ASP A 101 -12.80 -8.19 27.87
N ALA A 102 -13.93 -8.24 28.58
CA ALA A 102 -15.07 -7.35 28.35
C ALA A 102 -14.74 -5.86 28.61
N LYS A 103 -13.84 -5.56 29.56
CA LYS A 103 -13.43 -4.18 29.83
C LYS A 103 -12.60 -3.66 28.65
N LEU A 104 -11.61 -4.44 28.22
CA LEU A 104 -10.72 -4.07 27.13
C LEU A 104 -11.46 -3.99 25.79
N SER A 105 -12.39 -4.91 25.53
CA SER A 105 -13.30 -4.85 24.37
C SER A 105 -14.11 -3.55 24.36
N ALA A 106 -14.76 -3.18 25.47
CA ALA A 106 -15.49 -1.91 25.56
C ALA A 106 -14.60 -0.68 25.30
N GLN A 107 -13.35 -0.72 25.74
CA GLN A 107 -12.37 0.32 25.45
C GLN A 107 -11.98 0.37 23.97
N ILE A 108 -11.85 -0.79 23.31
CA ILE A 108 -11.57 -0.86 21.87
C ILE A 108 -12.72 -0.29 21.05
N VAL A 109 -13.96 -0.64 21.38
CA VAL A 109 -15.15 -0.08 20.72
C VAL A 109 -15.16 1.43 20.84
N HIS A 110 -14.93 1.96 22.05
CA HIS A 110 -14.85 3.41 22.26
C HIS A 110 -13.70 4.05 21.45
N MET A 111 -12.52 3.42 21.40
CA MET A 111 -11.41 3.88 20.58
C MET A 111 -11.73 3.84 19.08
N GLU A 112 -12.49 2.84 18.60
CA GLU A 112 -12.97 2.77 17.21
C GLU A 112 -13.87 3.96 16.90
N GLU A 113 -14.85 4.23 17.75
CA GLU A 113 -15.77 5.37 17.60
C GLU A 113 -15.03 6.71 17.57
N VAL A 114 -14.13 6.94 18.53
CA VAL A 114 -13.35 8.17 18.63
C VAL A 114 -12.42 8.33 17.43
N THR A 115 -11.75 7.25 17.03
CA THR A 115 -10.88 7.25 15.83
C THR A 115 -11.69 7.58 14.58
N GLY A 116 -12.89 7.01 14.43
CA GLY A 116 -13.80 7.31 13.33
C GLY A 116 -14.15 8.80 13.26
N LYS A 117 -14.56 9.39 14.39
CA LYS A 117 -14.89 10.82 14.50
C LYS A 117 -13.69 11.71 14.15
N ILE A 118 -12.50 11.36 14.64
CA ILE A 118 -11.25 12.07 14.33
C ILE A 118 -11.00 12.11 12.82
N PHE A 119 -11.10 10.97 12.13
CA PHE A 119 -10.92 10.91 10.68
C PHE A 119 -12.01 11.68 9.92
N ASP A 120 -13.26 11.63 10.36
CA ASP A 120 -14.37 12.40 9.75
C ASP A 120 -14.14 13.91 9.84
N ILE A 121 -13.66 14.40 10.99
CA ILE A 121 -13.32 15.82 11.19
C ILE A 121 -12.21 16.24 10.23
N VAL A 122 -11.14 15.44 10.10
CA VAL A 122 -10.02 15.81 9.22
C VAL A 122 -10.39 15.69 7.74
N ALA A 123 -11.27 14.77 7.37
CA ALA A 123 -11.82 14.69 6.01
C ALA A 123 -12.65 15.95 5.67
N GLY A 124 -13.45 16.46 6.62
CA GLY A 124 -14.20 17.71 6.46
C GLY A 124 -13.35 18.98 6.60
N GLN A 125 -12.27 18.92 7.37
CA GLN A 125 -11.40 20.06 7.70
C GLN A 125 -9.90 19.68 7.57
N PRO A 126 -9.36 19.55 6.33
CA PRO A 126 -7.97 19.11 6.11
C PRO A 126 -6.91 19.99 6.78
N ALA A 127 -7.24 21.24 7.13
CA ALA A 127 -6.38 22.14 7.88
C ALA A 127 -6.00 21.60 9.29
N LYS A 128 -6.80 20.69 9.86
CA LYS A 128 -6.53 20.05 11.16
C LYS A 128 -5.55 18.87 11.08
N LEU A 129 -5.22 18.40 9.86
CA LEU A 129 -4.31 17.25 9.65
C LEU A 129 -2.92 17.41 10.33
N PRO A 130 -2.25 18.58 10.32
CA PRO A 130 -0.97 18.76 11.02
C PRO A 130 -1.05 18.47 12.51
N GLN A 131 -2.15 18.86 13.17
CA GLN A 131 -2.40 18.60 14.60
C GLN A 131 -2.54 17.09 14.87
N LEU A 132 -3.09 16.34 13.89
CA LEU A 132 -3.32 14.90 14.01
C LEU A 132 -2.11 14.04 13.62
N ARG A 133 -1.07 14.58 12.98
CA ARG A 133 0.08 13.79 12.48
C ARG A 133 0.70 12.88 13.55
N ARG A 134 0.81 13.36 14.79
CA ARG A 134 1.38 12.55 15.88
C ARG A 134 0.44 11.42 16.30
N PHE A 135 -0.86 11.66 16.29
CA PHE A 135 -1.86 10.63 16.55
C PHE A 135 -1.76 9.51 15.51
N LEU A 136 -1.82 9.87 14.21
CA LEU A 136 -1.76 8.90 13.11
C LEU A 136 -0.43 8.13 13.06
N ASN A 137 0.70 8.82 13.18
CA ASN A 137 2.00 8.18 12.94
C ASN A 137 2.60 7.50 14.18
N TYR A 138 2.05 7.73 15.37
CA TYR A 138 2.66 7.25 16.61
C TYR A 138 1.66 6.65 17.58
N TYR A 139 0.65 7.42 18.02
CA TYR A 139 -0.25 6.95 19.08
C TYR A 139 -1.13 5.79 18.60
N LEU A 140 -1.85 5.96 17.49
CA LEU A 140 -2.75 4.94 16.97
C LEU A 140 -2.02 3.63 16.61
N PRO A 141 -0.91 3.62 15.84
CA PRO A 141 -0.18 2.39 15.54
C PRO A 141 0.41 1.72 16.78
N THR A 142 0.84 2.50 17.77
CA THR A 142 1.38 1.95 19.02
C THR A 142 0.28 1.29 19.85
N THR A 143 -0.91 1.88 19.93
CA THR A 143 -2.08 1.27 20.58
C THR A 143 -2.45 -0.06 19.91
N LEU A 144 -2.57 -0.08 18.58
CA LEU A 144 -2.86 -1.30 17.84
C LEU A 144 -1.81 -2.38 18.08
N LYS A 145 -0.53 -2.01 18.17
CA LYS A 145 0.57 -2.94 18.48
C LYS A 145 0.46 -3.54 19.88
N LEU A 146 0.06 -2.75 20.87
CA LEU A 146 -0.12 -3.20 22.26
C LEU A 146 -1.31 -4.17 22.37
N LEU A 147 -2.45 -3.83 21.77
CA LEU A 147 -3.63 -4.69 21.74
C LEU A 147 -3.36 -6.01 21.01
N ASN A 148 -2.65 -5.96 19.88
CA ASN A 148 -2.19 -7.17 19.19
C ASN A 148 -1.26 -8.04 20.04
N ALA A 149 -0.42 -7.42 20.88
CA ALA A 149 0.42 -8.18 21.80
C ALA A 149 -0.42 -8.85 22.89
N TYR A 150 -1.45 -8.15 23.40
CA TYR A 150 -2.41 -8.69 24.36
C TYR A 150 -3.18 -9.89 23.78
N ASP A 151 -3.78 -9.73 22.60
CA ASP A 151 -4.51 -10.79 21.86
C ASP A 151 -3.65 -12.06 21.71
N ARG A 152 -2.43 -11.92 21.16
CA ARG A 152 -1.51 -13.06 20.99
C ARG A 152 -1.10 -13.73 22.30
N MET A 153 -0.95 -12.96 23.38
CA MET A 153 -0.60 -13.50 24.69
C MET A 153 -1.78 -14.29 25.29
N GLY A 154 -3.01 -13.80 25.15
CA GLY A 154 -4.22 -14.52 25.55
C GLY A 154 -4.40 -15.83 24.77
N ALA A 155 -4.20 -15.79 23.45
CA ALA A 155 -4.32 -16.98 22.59
C ALA A 155 -3.24 -18.05 22.83
N ALA A 156 -2.08 -17.69 23.39
CA ALA A 156 -1.00 -18.63 23.65
C ALA A 156 -1.37 -19.70 24.69
N GLY A 157 -2.36 -19.44 25.55
CA GLY A 157 -2.88 -20.40 26.53
C GLY A 157 -1.85 -20.90 27.56
N VAL A 158 -0.70 -20.24 27.66
CA VAL A 158 0.35 -20.55 28.63
C VAL A 158 0.22 -19.56 29.77
N GLU A 159 -0.32 -20.02 30.90
CA GLU A 159 -0.30 -19.26 32.14
C GLU A 159 1.13 -19.18 32.66
N GLY A 160 1.64 -17.96 32.78
CA GLY A 160 2.98 -17.70 33.29
C GLY A 160 3.06 -16.29 33.82
N ALA A 161 3.65 -16.12 35.01
CA ALA A 161 3.66 -14.83 35.73
C ALA A 161 4.15 -13.63 34.89
N ASN A 162 5.03 -13.86 33.90
CA ASN A 162 5.50 -12.81 32.99
C ASN A 162 4.47 -12.40 31.93
N ILE A 163 3.65 -13.34 31.44
CA ILE A 163 2.58 -13.09 30.48
C ILE A 163 1.47 -12.32 31.18
N ASP A 164 0.98 -12.83 32.31
CA ASP A 164 -0.09 -12.20 33.10
C ASP A 164 0.32 -10.80 33.55
N GLY A 165 1.55 -10.65 34.05
CA GLY A 165 2.10 -9.35 34.47
C GLY A 165 2.31 -8.36 33.32
N THR A 166 2.43 -8.83 32.07
CA THR A 166 2.53 -7.95 30.90
C THR A 166 1.15 -7.59 30.36
N MET A 167 0.22 -8.54 30.33
CA MET A 167 -1.19 -8.30 30.00
C MET A 167 -1.82 -7.28 30.96
N GLY A 168 -1.62 -7.43 32.28
CA GLY A 168 -2.11 -6.47 33.27
C GLY A 168 -1.52 -5.06 33.12
N ARG A 169 -0.26 -4.94 32.67
CA ARG A 169 0.33 -3.63 32.35
C ARG A 169 -0.28 -3.00 31.10
N ILE A 170 -0.66 -3.81 30.11
CA ILE A 170 -1.35 -3.32 28.91
C ILE A 170 -2.75 -2.83 29.28
N ASP A 171 -3.51 -3.60 30.07
CA ASP A 171 -4.84 -3.19 30.57
C ASP A 171 -4.77 -1.86 31.32
N ALA A 172 -3.88 -1.75 32.32
CA ALA A 172 -3.72 -0.50 33.08
C ALA A 172 -3.24 0.69 32.23
N MET A 173 -2.50 0.44 31.14
CA MET A 173 -2.11 1.49 30.21
C MET A 173 -3.29 1.91 29.32
N MET A 174 -4.19 0.98 28.97
CA MET A 174 -5.29 1.24 28.05
C MET A 174 -6.27 2.27 28.60
N ASP A 175 -6.49 2.29 29.92
CA ASP A 175 -7.27 3.34 30.59
C ASP A 175 -6.78 4.76 30.20
N LYS A 176 -5.46 4.96 30.16
CA LYS A 176 -4.84 6.25 29.80
C LYS A 176 -4.86 6.52 28.30
N VAL A 177 -4.79 5.46 27.50
CA VAL A 177 -4.84 5.56 26.04
C VAL A 177 -6.22 6.01 25.60
N VAL A 178 -7.27 5.45 26.17
CA VAL A 178 -8.66 5.87 25.94
C VAL A 178 -8.83 7.35 26.27
N GLU A 179 -8.41 7.79 27.45
CA GLU A 179 -8.46 9.21 27.84
C GLU A 179 -7.67 10.11 26.87
N ALA A 180 -6.54 9.63 26.35
CA ALA A 180 -5.74 10.37 25.37
C ALA A 180 -6.44 10.47 24.00
N PHE A 181 -7.21 9.46 23.60
CA PHE A 181 -8.01 9.50 22.37
C PHE A 181 -9.13 10.53 22.50
N ASP A 182 -9.83 10.54 23.63
CA ASP A 182 -10.88 11.55 23.92
C ASP A 182 -10.31 12.97 23.90
N LYS A 183 -9.20 13.20 24.61
CA LYS A 183 -8.52 14.50 24.60
C LYS A 183 -8.05 14.90 23.21
N GLN A 184 -7.62 13.93 22.39
CA GLN A 184 -7.21 14.22 21.03
C GLN A 184 -8.38 14.64 20.16
N LEU A 185 -9.56 14.03 20.34
CA LEU A 185 -10.80 14.46 19.69
C LEU A 185 -11.21 15.87 20.15
N ASP A 186 -11.23 16.12 21.46
CA ASP A 186 -11.58 17.43 22.04
C ASP A 186 -10.65 18.54 21.54
N ALA A 187 -9.34 18.25 21.46
CA ALA A 187 -8.35 19.21 20.98
C ALA A 187 -8.59 19.64 19.52
N LEU A 188 -9.27 18.83 18.70
CA LEU A 188 -9.64 19.23 17.34
C LEU A 188 -10.74 20.30 17.34
N PHE A 189 -11.49 20.49 18.43
CA PHE A 189 -12.51 21.53 18.54
C PHE A 189 -12.03 22.77 19.31
N ALA A 190 -10.78 22.79 19.79
CA ALA A 190 -10.29 23.86 20.66
C ALA A 190 -10.35 25.26 20.01
N ASP A 191 -9.92 25.38 18.75
CA ASP A 191 -9.95 26.64 18.02
C ASP A 191 -11.39 27.11 17.77
N GLU A 192 -12.26 26.20 17.36
CA GLU A 192 -13.69 26.47 17.12
C GLU A 192 -14.41 26.88 18.41
N ALA A 193 -14.09 26.24 19.53
CA ALA A 193 -14.63 26.61 20.84
C ALA A 193 -14.20 28.02 21.26
N LEU A 194 -12.97 28.43 20.95
CA LEU A 194 -12.48 29.78 21.23
C LEU A 194 -13.23 30.82 20.41
N ASP A 195 -13.39 30.58 19.11
CA ASP A 195 -14.13 31.48 18.22
C ASP A 195 -15.57 31.66 18.70
N ILE A 196 -16.27 30.56 18.99
CA ILE A 196 -17.63 30.60 19.53
C ILE A 196 -17.69 31.32 20.88
N SER A 197 -16.71 31.12 21.77
CA SER A 197 -16.68 31.83 23.06
C SER A 197 -16.53 33.35 22.89
N THR A 198 -15.79 33.77 21.86
CA THR A 198 -15.62 35.18 21.53
C THR A 198 -16.93 35.77 21.00
N ASP A 199 -17.59 35.04 20.09
CA ASP A 199 -18.90 35.43 19.55
C ASP A 199 -19.97 35.52 20.65
N ILE A 200 -20.01 34.54 21.57
CA ILE A 200 -20.90 34.56 22.74
C ILE A 200 -20.63 35.82 23.58
N THR A 201 -19.36 36.12 23.88
CA THR A 201 -19.00 37.30 24.67
C THR A 201 -19.44 38.60 23.99
N VAL A 202 -19.30 38.70 22.67
CA VAL A 202 -19.76 39.87 21.90
C VAL A 202 -21.28 39.98 21.95
N LEU A 203 -22.01 38.87 21.75
CA LEU A 203 -23.47 38.84 21.85
C LEU A 203 -23.95 39.23 23.25
N GLU A 204 -23.32 38.72 24.31
CA GLU A 204 -23.62 39.11 25.69
C GLU A 204 -23.41 40.61 25.91
N GLN A 205 -22.32 41.19 25.38
CA GLN A 205 -22.06 42.62 25.48
C GLN A 205 -23.10 43.46 24.73
N MET A 206 -23.52 43.03 23.54
CA MET A 206 -24.57 43.71 22.77
C MET A 206 -25.91 43.65 23.50
N LEU A 207 -26.31 42.47 23.99
CA LEU A 207 -27.53 42.29 24.77
C LEU A 207 -27.51 43.12 26.07
N ALA A 208 -26.37 43.21 26.73
CA ALA A 208 -26.22 44.06 27.92
C ALA A 208 -26.39 45.55 27.59
N GLN A 209 -25.82 46.02 26.47
CA GLN A 209 -25.99 47.41 26.00
C GLN A 209 -27.43 47.73 25.62
N GLU A 210 -28.17 46.75 25.10
CA GLU A 210 -29.59 46.88 24.77
C GLU A 210 -30.52 46.72 25.98
N GLY A 211 -29.97 46.49 27.19
CA GLY A 211 -30.74 46.28 28.42
C GLY A 211 -31.42 44.92 28.54
N LEU A 212 -31.07 43.97 27.65
CA LEU A 212 -31.62 42.61 27.56
C LEU A 212 -30.74 41.55 28.23
N GLY A 213 -29.52 41.90 28.66
CA GLY A 213 -28.53 40.97 29.22
C GLY A 213 -28.87 40.30 30.55
N GLY A 214 -30.04 40.61 31.15
CA GLY A 214 -30.52 39.99 32.39
C GLY A 214 -31.35 38.72 32.22
N MET A 215 -31.69 38.32 30.98
CA MET A 215 -32.26 36.99 30.73
C MET A 215 -31.15 35.96 30.90
N GLN A 216 -31.06 35.39 32.09
CA GLN A 216 -30.14 34.31 32.43
C GLN A 216 -30.39 33.13 31.48
N MET A 217 -29.62 33.09 30.39
CA MET A 217 -29.62 32.01 29.42
C MET A 217 -29.12 30.78 30.17
N GLY A 218 -30.06 29.87 30.46
CA GLY A 218 -29.95 28.85 31.49
C GLY A 218 -28.71 27.99 31.37
N GLN A 219 -28.00 27.84 32.49
CA GLN A 219 -27.33 26.60 32.82
C GLN A 219 -28.41 25.52 32.99
N SER A 220 -28.42 24.53 32.11
CA SER A 220 -29.06 23.23 32.30
C SER A 220 -28.25 22.19 31.54
#